data_AF-A0A258GCV5-F1
#
_entry.id   AF-A0A258GCV5-F1
#
_cell.length_a   1.000
_cell.length_b   1.000
_cell.length_c   1.000
_cell.angle_alpha   90.00
_cell.angle_beta   90.00
_cell.angle_gamma   90.00
#
_symmetry.space_group_name_H-M   'P 1'
#
loop_
_entity.id
_entity.type
_entity.pdbx_description
1 polymer ?
#
loop_
_entity_poly.entity_id
_entity_poly.type
_entity_poly.pdbx_seq_one_letter_code
_entity_poly.pdbx_strand_id
1 'polypeptide(L)'
;MSKKIIRVIVIVVSFFLLFAAGLLYRNLDRSWNGDPQVRQQEARQVIDYYQSRYDEVFTIEDANYDYKRHIFTFDISSQSEPEAVFEATAESIGVADEYAAMRAENRVRQLILTTINDYSDNLDRVSVSEYADASAKLEKDISQRLQNNKYFVTIYWLNEDIVAESELATRFEETVGQAVPNIEIESRVGH
;
A
#
# COMPACT_ATOMS: atom_id res chain seq x y z
N MET A 1 -49.34 36.03 -24.25
CA MET A 1 -47.92 35.78 -24.60
C MET A 1 -47.88 34.92 -25.87
N SER A 2 -47.07 35.25 -26.88
CA SER A 2 -47.10 34.49 -28.15
C SER A 2 -46.47 33.10 -27.98
N LYS A 3 -46.95 32.09 -28.73
CA LYS A 3 -46.38 30.73 -28.71
C LYS A 3 -44.87 30.70 -29.03
N LYS A 4 -44.38 31.68 -29.79
CA LYS A 4 -42.95 31.86 -30.09
C LYS A 4 -42.17 32.28 -28.84
N ILE A 5 -42.71 33.21 -28.05
CA ILE A 5 -42.09 33.68 -26.80
C ILE A 5 -42.01 32.54 -25.78
N ILE A 6 -43.07 31.73 -25.65
CA ILE A 6 -43.08 30.57 -24.73
C ILE A 6 -42.01 29.54 -25.14
N ARG A 7 -41.86 29.21 -26.43
CA ARG A 7 -40.80 28.29 -26.90
C ARG A 7 -39.40 28.79 -26.58
N VAL A 8 -39.13 30.08 -26.79
CA VAL A 8 -37.82 30.67 -26.47
C VAL A 8 -37.54 30.58 -24.97
N ILE A 9 -38.52 30.89 -24.12
CA ILE A 9 -38.39 30.77 -22.66
C ILE A 9 -38.08 29.32 -22.27
N VAL A 10 -38.79 28.34 -22.82
CA VAL A 10 -38.55 26.92 -22.54
C VAL A 10 -37.12 26.52 -22.90
N ILE A 11 -36.63 26.88 -24.09
CA ILE A 11 -35.26 26.56 -24.53
C ILE A 11 -34.22 27.17 -23.58
N VAL A 12 -34.39 28.44 -23.23
CA VAL A 12 -33.46 29.15 -22.32
C VAL A 12 -33.46 28.49 -20.95
N VAL A 13 -34.65 28.22 -20.38
CA VAL A 13 -34.76 27.56 -19.08
C VAL A 13 -34.16 26.15 -19.12
N SER A 14 -34.43 25.36 -20.16
CA SER A 14 -33.83 24.03 -20.32
C SER A 14 -32.31 24.08 -20.43
N PHE A 15 -31.76 25.07 -21.14
CA PHE A 15 -30.31 25.27 -21.22
C PHE A 15 -29.71 25.62 -19.84
N PHE A 16 -30.33 26.54 -19.11
CA PHE A 16 -29.90 26.88 -17.75
C PHE A 16 -29.96 25.69 -16.79
N LEU A 17 -31.00 24.85 -16.89
CA LEU A 17 -31.13 23.65 -16.08
C LEU A 17 -30.04 22.62 -16.41
N LEU A 18 -29.74 22.39 -17.69
CA LEU A 18 -28.65 21.50 -18.10
C LEU A 18 -27.28 22.03 -17.65
N PHE A 19 -27.07 23.33 -17.75
CA PHE A 19 -25.84 23.97 -17.27
C PHE A 19 -25.68 23.81 -15.75
N ALA A 20 -26.74 24.07 -14.98
CA ALA A 20 -26.73 23.88 -13.53
C ALA A 20 -26.53 22.41 -13.14
N ALA A 21 -27.17 21.46 -13.84
CA ALA A 21 -26.98 20.04 -13.63
C ALA A 21 -25.54 19.61 -13.94
N GLY A 22 -24.92 20.15 -15.00
CA GLY A 22 -23.51 19.91 -15.32
C GLY A 22 -22.55 20.42 -14.25
N LEU A 23 -22.81 21.61 -13.69
CA LEU A 23 -22.03 22.14 -12.57
C LEU A 23 -22.19 21.30 -11.30
N LEU A 24 -23.42 20.89 -10.97
CA LEU A 24 -23.69 20.00 -9.85
C LEU A 24 -22.98 18.66 -10.02
N TYR A 25 -23.09 18.04 -11.19
CA TYR A 25 -22.40 16.79 -11.50
C TYR A 25 -20.89 16.92 -11.31
N ARG A 26 -20.27 17.97 -11.86
CA ARG A 26 -18.83 18.21 -11.70
C ARG A 26 -18.41 18.39 -10.23
N ASN A 27 -19.22 19.07 -9.42
CA ASN A 27 -18.92 19.26 -8.00
C ASN A 27 -19.09 17.97 -7.20
N LEU A 28 -20.12 17.18 -7.51
CA LEU A 28 -20.33 15.87 -6.89
C LEU A 28 -19.20 14.90 -7.26
N ASP A 29 -18.84 14.85 -8.54
CA ASP A 29 -17.74 14.04 -9.06
C ASP A 29 -16.42 14.38 -8.33
N ARG A 30 -16.08 15.67 -8.21
CA ARG A 30 -14.90 16.10 -7.44
C ARG A 30 -14.97 15.76 -5.96
N SER A 31 -16.15 15.83 -5.36
CA SER A 31 -16.31 15.46 -3.95
C SER A 31 -16.13 13.96 -3.73
N TRP A 32 -16.39 13.12 -4.74
CA TRP A 32 -16.35 11.67 -4.63
C TRP A 32 -15.05 11.06 -5.16
N ASN A 33 -14.44 11.70 -6.17
CA ASN A 33 -13.25 11.22 -6.88
C ASN A 33 -12.02 12.12 -6.70
N GLY A 34 -12.16 13.24 -5.98
CA GLY A 34 -11.11 14.22 -5.74
C GLY A 34 -10.88 15.17 -6.93
N ASP A 35 -10.02 16.18 -6.75
CA ASP A 35 -9.64 17.08 -7.86
C ASP A 35 -8.51 16.45 -8.69
N PRO A 36 -8.67 16.26 -10.01
CA PRO A 36 -7.64 15.70 -10.88
C PRO A 36 -6.32 16.49 -10.86
N GLN A 37 -6.36 17.82 -10.64
CA GLN A 37 -5.15 18.64 -10.54
C GLN A 37 -4.37 18.33 -9.27
N VAL A 38 -5.08 18.15 -8.15
CA VAL A 38 -4.49 17.76 -6.87
C VAL A 38 -3.89 16.35 -6.98
N ARG A 39 -4.64 15.39 -7.56
CA ARG A 39 -4.14 14.04 -7.84
C ARG A 39 -2.81 14.06 -8.59
N GLN A 40 -2.71 14.84 -9.67
CA GLN A 40 -1.49 14.94 -10.48
C GLN A 40 -0.33 15.59 -9.74
N GLN A 41 -0.61 16.60 -8.91
CA GLN A 41 0.40 17.26 -8.10
C GLN A 41 0.95 16.31 -7.03
N GLU A 42 0.08 15.65 -6.28
CA GLU A 42 0.45 14.69 -5.24
C GLU A 42 1.18 13.49 -5.82
N ALA A 43 0.70 12.93 -6.94
CA ALA A 43 1.38 11.88 -7.69
C ALA A 43 2.84 12.23 -8.00
N ARG A 44 3.09 13.44 -8.54
CA ARG A 44 4.45 13.91 -8.83
C ARG A 44 5.28 14.05 -7.56
N GLN A 45 4.70 14.62 -6.52
CA GLN A 45 5.40 14.81 -5.25
C GLN A 45 5.86 13.47 -4.64
N VAL A 46 5.01 12.44 -4.68
CA VAL A 46 5.35 11.11 -4.18
C VAL A 46 6.43 10.45 -5.04
N ILE A 47 6.29 10.49 -6.37
CA ILE A 47 7.30 9.94 -7.28
C ILE A 47 8.65 10.64 -7.12
N ASP A 48 8.68 11.97 -7.11
CA ASP A 48 9.92 12.75 -6.96
C ASP A 48 10.62 12.43 -5.63
N TYR A 49 9.86 12.19 -4.56
CA TYR A 49 10.40 11.78 -3.26
C TYR A 49 11.15 10.44 -3.36
N TYR A 50 10.52 9.40 -3.89
CA TYR A 50 11.15 8.08 -3.97
C TYR A 50 12.29 8.05 -5.00
N GLN A 51 12.12 8.70 -6.16
CA GLN A 51 13.16 8.78 -7.18
C GLN A 51 14.42 9.48 -6.64
N SER A 52 14.26 10.63 -5.97
CA SER A 52 15.40 11.35 -5.38
C SER A 52 16.09 10.58 -4.25
N ARG A 53 15.33 9.74 -3.54
CA ARG A 53 15.84 8.95 -2.41
C ARG A 53 16.56 7.69 -2.85
N TYR A 54 16.09 7.01 -3.89
CA TYR A 54 16.58 5.71 -4.32
C TYR A 54 17.47 5.72 -5.56
N ASP A 55 17.51 6.84 -6.30
CA ASP A 55 18.21 6.94 -7.60
C ASP A 55 17.69 5.87 -8.58
N GLU A 56 16.36 5.68 -8.59
CA GLU A 56 15.65 4.66 -9.32
C GLU A 56 14.36 5.25 -9.91
N VAL A 57 13.87 4.69 -11.02
CA VAL A 57 12.58 5.08 -11.61
C VAL A 57 11.44 4.35 -10.91
N PHE A 58 10.45 5.12 -10.44
CA PHE A 58 9.19 4.64 -9.89
C PHE A 58 8.02 4.98 -10.81
N THR A 59 7.01 4.12 -10.82
CA THR A 59 5.79 4.27 -11.62
C THR A 59 4.56 4.18 -10.72
N ILE A 60 3.57 5.03 -10.96
CA ILE A 60 2.24 4.90 -10.33
C ILE A 60 1.44 3.91 -11.17
N GLU A 61 1.06 2.79 -10.55
CA GLU A 61 0.25 1.74 -11.16
C GLU A 61 -1.25 2.08 -11.08
N ASP A 62 -1.68 2.55 -9.91
CA ASP A 62 -3.05 3.01 -9.69
C ASP A 62 -3.11 4.16 -8.68
N ALA A 63 -4.25 4.86 -8.60
CA ALA A 63 -4.52 5.76 -7.49
C ALA A 63 -5.98 5.73 -7.08
N ASN A 64 -6.18 5.69 -5.77
CA ASN A 64 -7.48 5.70 -5.11
C ASN A 64 -7.70 7.01 -4.34
N TYR A 65 -8.95 7.43 -4.18
CA TYR A 65 -9.32 8.62 -3.41
C TYR A 65 -10.25 8.25 -2.26
N ASP A 66 -9.82 8.51 -1.03
CA ASP A 66 -10.70 8.42 0.14
C ASP A 66 -11.48 9.73 0.29
N TYR A 67 -12.73 9.73 -0.16
CA TYR A 67 -13.60 10.92 -0.08
C TYR A 67 -13.93 11.37 1.36
N LYS A 68 -13.80 10.50 2.36
CA LYS A 68 -14.04 10.86 3.76
C LYS A 68 -12.83 11.61 4.33
N ARG A 69 -11.64 11.13 4.00
CA ARG A 69 -10.36 11.69 4.49
C ARG A 69 -9.80 12.77 3.57
N HIS A 70 -10.28 12.85 2.34
CA HIS A 70 -9.80 13.72 1.27
C HIS A 70 -8.34 13.47 0.90
N ILE A 71 -7.91 12.20 0.88
CA ILE A 71 -6.53 11.78 0.64
C ILE A 71 -6.47 10.93 -0.62
N PHE A 72 -5.47 11.19 -1.48
CA PHE A 72 -5.10 10.25 -2.53
C PHE A 72 -4.06 9.25 -2.00
N THR A 73 -4.33 7.98 -2.28
CA THR A 73 -3.38 6.88 -2.11
C THR A 73 -2.92 6.43 -3.49
N PHE A 74 -1.62 6.21 -3.64
CA PHE A 74 -0.99 5.80 -4.88
C PHE A 74 -0.35 4.43 -4.70
N ASP A 75 -0.64 3.54 -5.63
CA ASP A 75 0.02 2.24 -5.74
C ASP A 75 1.25 2.43 -6.63
N ILE A 76 2.43 2.11 -6.10
CA ILE A 76 3.71 2.47 -6.72
C ILE A 76 4.57 1.22 -6.87
N SER A 77 5.13 1.04 -8.07
CA SER A 77 6.15 0.05 -8.37
C SER A 77 7.50 0.71 -8.62
N SER A 78 8.57 -0.05 -8.44
CA SER A 78 9.93 0.37 -8.81
C SER A 78 10.39 -0.36 -10.07
N GLN A 79 11.31 0.24 -10.82
CA GLN A 79 11.85 -0.38 -12.04
C GLN A 79 12.59 -1.69 -11.75
N SER A 80 13.26 -1.80 -10.61
CA SER A 80 14.03 -2.96 -10.18
C SER A 80 13.17 -4.07 -9.58
N GLU A 81 12.03 -3.72 -8.98
CA GLU A 81 11.08 -4.66 -8.37
C GLU A 81 9.64 -4.38 -8.87
N PRO A 82 9.34 -4.58 -10.18
CA PRO A 82 8.07 -4.17 -10.79
C PRO A 82 6.85 -4.94 -10.27
N GLU A 83 7.04 -6.16 -9.79
CA GLU A 83 5.99 -6.98 -9.19
C GLU A 83 5.70 -6.58 -7.72
N ALA A 84 6.55 -5.75 -7.13
CA ALA A 84 6.45 -5.35 -5.74
C ALA A 84 5.84 -3.95 -5.65
N VAL A 85 4.53 -3.90 -5.37
CA VAL A 85 3.77 -2.66 -5.24
C VAL A 85 3.70 -2.25 -3.77
N PHE A 86 3.87 -0.96 -3.51
CA PHE A 86 3.66 -0.36 -2.19
C PHE A 86 2.73 0.85 -2.30
N GLU A 87 1.96 1.08 -1.23
CA GLU A 87 1.04 2.22 -1.15
C GLU A 87 1.73 3.42 -0.51
N ALA A 88 1.52 4.61 -1.05
CA ALA A 88 1.97 5.85 -0.43
C ALA A 88 1.00 7.00 -0.69
N THR A 89 0.96 7.97 0.23
CA THR A 89 0.22 9.23 0.10
C THR A 89 1.19 10.41 0.17
N ALA A 90 0.79 11.58 -0.34
CA ALA A 90 1.59 12.80 -0.21
C ALA A 90 1.81 13.25 1.25
N GLU A 91 0.99 12.78 2.18
CA GLU A 91 1.15 13.02 3.62
C GLU A 91 2.10 12.01 4.29
N SER A 92 2.18 10.78 3.77
CA SER A 92 3.04 9.72 4.31
C SER A 92 4.52 9.91 3.99
N ILE A 93 4.84 10.54 2.85
CA ILE A 93 6.23 10.74 2.44
C ILE A 93 6.98 11.61 3.46
N GLY A 94 8.16 11.14 3.88
CA GLY A 94 8.94 11.80 4.93
C GLY A 94 8.47 11.53 6.36
N VAL A 95 7.35 10.82 6.55
CA VAL A 95 6.93 10.24 7.84
C VAL A 95 7.32 8.77 7.92
N ALA A 96 7.09 8.03 6.83
CA ALA A 96 7.49 6.64 6.67
C ALA A 96 8.03 6.40 5.25
N ASP A 97 8.97 5.45 5.15
CA ASP A 97 9.51 4.96 3.88
C ASP A 97 8.84 3.63 3.56
N GLU A 98 7.71 3.71 2.83
CA GLU A 98 6.86 2.56 2.52
C GLU A 98 7.54 1.59 1.55
N TYR A 99 8.41 2.10 0.66
CA TYR A 99 9.22 1.26 -0.22
C TYR A 99 10.24 0.45 0.57
N ALA A 100 10.97 1.05 1.52
CA ALA A 100 11.86 0.30 2.41
C ALA A 100 11.10 -0.71 3.28
N ALA A 101 9.92 -0.33 3.79
CA ALA A 101 9.08 -1.21 4.59
C ALA A 101 8.67 -2.45 3.78
N MET A 102 8.12 -2.25 2.58
CA MET A 102 7.74 -3.32 1.66
C MET A 102 8.92 -4.25 1.34
N ARG A 103 10.10 -3.69 1.05
CA ARG A 103 11.31 -4.49 0.76
C ARG A 103 11.79 -5.27 1.99
N ALA A 104 11.71 -4.69 3.17
CA ALA A 104 12.05 -5.36 4.42
C ALA A 104 11.07 -6.51 4.72
N GLU A 105 9.77 -6.29 4.56
CA GLU A 105 8.74 -7.32 4.72
C GLU A 105 8.91 -8.44 3.70
N ASN A 106 9.21 -8.12 2.43
CA ASN A 106 9.55 -9.10 1.40
C ASN A 106 10.78 -9.90 1.78
N ARG A 107 11.82 -9.25 2.33
CA ARG A 107 13.03 -9.94 2.79
C ARG A 107 12.74 -10.91 3.93
N VAL A 108 11.97 -10.49 4.93
CA VAL A 108 11.50 -11.34 6.04
C VAL A 108 10.69 -12.51 5.48
N ARG A 109 9.74 -12.27 4.58
CA ARG A 109 8.92 -13.31 3.96
C ARG A 109 9.78 -14.35 3.25
N GLN A 110 10.77 -13.93 2.48
CA GLN A 110 11.71 -14.84 1.80
C GLN A 110 12.51 -15.68 2.80
N LEU A 111 12.99 -15.10 3.91
CA LEU A 111 13.70 -15.83 4.96
C LEU A 111 12.80 -16.88 5.63
N ILE A 112 11.54 -16.53 5.92
CA ILE A 112 10.55 -17.45 6.48
C ILE A 112 10.30 -18.60 5.49
N LEU A 113 9.97 -18.29 4.23
CA LEU A 113 9.68 -19.29 3.20
C LEU A 113 10.87 -20.24 2.96
N THR A 114 12.10 -19.71 3.00
CA THR A 114 13.31 -20.53 2.88
C THR A 114 13.46 -21.47 4.08
N THR A 115 13.20 -20.97 5.28
CA THR A 115 13.30 -21.76 6.53
C THR A 115 12.29 -22.90 6.57
N ILE A 116 11.07 -22.69 6.05
CA ILE A 116 9.98 -23.67 6.08
C ILE A 116 9.79 -24.39 4.74
N ASN A 117 10.76 -24.33 3.83
CA ASN A 117 10.61 -24.86 2.47
C ASN A 117 10.16 -26.33 2.44
N ASP A 118 10.64 -27.14 3.39
CA ASP A 118 10.27 -28.56 3.54
C ASP A 118 8.78 -28.78 3.88
N TYR A 119 8.09 -27.73 4.35
CA TYR A 119 6.68 -27.73 4.75
C TYR A 119 5.80 -26.94 3.77
N SER A 120 6.34 -26.50 2.63
CA SER A 120 5.64 -25.65 1.65
C SER A 120 4.33 -26.24 1.13
N ASP A 121 4.24 -27.57 0.99
CA ASP A 121 3.02 -28.27 0.56
C ASP A 121 1.83 -28.10 1.52
N ASN A 122 2.09 -27.70 2.76
CA ASN A 122 1.08 -27.47 3.78
C ASN A 122 0.92 -25.99 4.14
N LEU A 123 1.60 -25.09 3.42
CA LEU A 123 1.53 -23.66 3.64
C LEU A 123 0.33 -23.07 2.90
N ASP A 124 -0.53 -22.34 3.62
CA ASP A 124 -1.56 -21.50 2.99
C ASP A 124 -0.95 -20.16 2.58
N ARG A 125 -0.46 -19.39 3.56
CA ARG A 125 0.16 -18.08 3.32
C ARG A 125 1.08 -17.65 4.47
N VAL A 126 1.97 -16.69 4.17
CA VAL A 126 2.79 -15.98 5.16
C VAL A 126 2.44 -14.50 5.14
N SER A 127 1.89 -14.02 6.25
CA SER A 127 1.70 -12.59 6.49
C SER A 127 2.90 -12.04 7.24
N VAL A 128 3.42 -10.90 6.78
CA VAL A 128 4.50 -10.17 7.45
C VAL A 128 4.05 -8.72 7.56
N SER A 129 4.24 -8.12 8.72
CA SER A 129 3.97 -6.71 8.95
C SER A 129 5.03 -6.09 9.86
N GLU A 130 5.53 -4.92 9.51
CA GLU A 130 6.33 -4.10 10.42
C GLU A 130 5.46 -3.51 11.55
N TYR A 131 5.99 -3.42 12.78
CA TYR A 131 5.26 -2.80 13.89
C TYR A 131 5.00 -1.32 13.65
N ALA A 132 3.79 -0.87 13.98
CA ALA A 132 3.36 0.52 13.82
C ALA A 132 4.26 1.54 14.55
N ASP A 133 4.90 1.15 15.66
CA ASP A 133 5.81 2.00 16.44
C ASP A 133 7.30 1.77 16.09
N ALA A 134 7.59 1.32 14.87
CA ALA A 134 8.95 1.17 14.35
C ALA A 134 9.80 2.43 14.59
N SER A 135 11.03 2.23 15.08
CA SER A 135 11.96 3.33 15.40
C SER A 135 12.66 3.88 14.16
N ALA A 136 12.83 3.04 13.13
CA ALA A 136 13.56 3.31 11.91
C ALA A 136 12.62 3.36 10.68
N LYS A 137 11.46 4.03 10.80
CA LYS A 137 10.45 4.13 9.72
C LYS A 137 10.97 4.76 8.43
N LEU A 138 11.97 5.62 8.55
CA LEU A 138 12.63 6.29 7.43
C LEU A 138 13.93 5.60 7.03
N GLU A 139 14.32 4.49 7.63
CA GLU A 139 15.57 3.82 7.25
C GLU A 139 15.41 3.16 5.89
N LYS A 140 16.33 3.52 4.98
CA LYS A 140 16.39 3.06 3.58
C LYS A 140 17.18 1.77 3.47
N ASP A 141 18.23 1.62 4.27
CA ASP A 141 19.06 0.41 4.27
C ASP A 141 18.27 -0.73 4.91
N ILE A 142 17.93 -1.74 4.11
CA ILE A 142 17.12 -2.87 4.55
C ILE A 142 17.77 -3.61 5.71
N SER A 143 19.10 -3.75 5.72
CA SER A 143 19.79 -4.42 6.82
C SER A 143 19.66 -3.64 8.11
N GLN A 144 19.87 -2.32 8.07
CA GLN A 144 19.70 -1.46 9.26
C GLN A 144 18.25 -1.42 9.72
N ARG A 145 17.29 -1.35 8.79
CA ARG A 145 15.86 -1.36 9.09
C ARG A 145 15.46 -2.65 9.82
N LEU A 146 15.87 -3.82 9.30
CA LEU A 146 15.60 -5.12 9.90
C LEU A 146 16.19 -5.27 11.31
N GLN A 147 17.33 -4.63 11.58
CA GLN A 147 17.99 -4.65 12.90
C GLN A 147 17.28 -3.74 13.91
N ASN A 148 16.75 -2.60 13.46
CA ASN A 148 16.20 -1.56 14.34
C ASN A 148 14.68 -1.63 14.51
N ASN A 149 13.97 -2.29 13.60
CA ASN A 149 12.51 -2.42 13.65
C ASN A 149 12.09 -3.79 14.15
N LYS A 150 10.85 -3.84 14.65
CA LYS A 150 10.18 -5.07 15.07
C LYS A 150 9.23 -5.53 13.98
N TYR A 151 9.18 -6.84 13.73
CA TYR A 151 8.32 -7.46 12.73
C TYR A 151 7.41 -8.50 13.37
N PHE A 152 6.17 -8.57 12.88
CA PHE A 152 5.21 -9.60 13.23
C PHE A 152 4.97 -10.49 12.00
N VAL A 153 5.13 -11.79 12.18
CA VAL A 153 4.91 -12.80 11.15
C VAL A 153 3.80 -13.73 11.60
N THR A 154 2.83 -13.97 10.71
CA THR A 154 1.84 -15.02 10.90
C THR A 154 1.96 -16.03 9.77
N ILE A 155 2.24 -17.27 10.13
CA ILE A 155 2.28 -18.40 9.21
C ILE A 155 0.96 -19.13 9.30
N TYR A 156 0.27 -19.23 8.17
CA TYR A 156 -0.99 -19.94 8.04
C TYR A 156 -0.75 -21.29 7.39
N TRP A 157 -1.14 -22.36 8.09
CA TRP A 157 -1.01 -23.73 7.63
C TRP A 157 -2.36 -24.27 7.16
N LEU A 158 -2.32 -25.16 6.17
CA LEU A 158 -3.47 -25.90 5.68
C LEU A 158 -3.91 -27.01 6.64
N ASN A 159 -2.99 -27.54 7.46
CA ASN A 159 -3.20 -28.68 8.35
C ASN A 159 -2.69 -28.41 9.76
N GLU A 160 -3.37 -28.94 10.79
CA GLU A 160 -3.05 -28.72 12.21
C GLU A 160 -1.76 -29.42 12.66
N ASP A 161 -1.34 -30.49 11.97
CA ASP A 161 -0.24 -31.36 12.40
C ASP A 161 1.15 -30.67 12.38
N ILE A 162 1.29 -29.51 11.74
CA ILE A 162 2.57 -28.77 11.60
C ILE A 162 2.77 -27.75 12.72
N VAL A 163 1.73 -27.45 13.49
CA VAL A 163 1.74 -26.35 14.47
C VAL A 163 2.68 -26.62 15.67
N ALA A 164 3.21 -27.84 15.81
CA ALA A 164 3.82 -28.31 17.07
C ALA A 164 5.27 -28.82 16.97
N GLU A 165 6.14 -28.27 16.11
CA GLU A 165 7.54 -28.69 16.08
C GLU A 165 8.48 -27.69 16.76
N SER A 166 9.04 -28.10 17.91
CA SER A 166 10.21 -27.48 18.52
C SER A 166 11.38 -27.30 17.54
N GLU A 167 11.46 -28.15 16.51
CA GLU A 167 12.42 -28.06 15.42
C GLU A 167 12.24 -26.80 14.56
N LEU A 168 10.99 -26.42 14.24
CA LEU A 168 10.72 -25.18 13.50
C LEU A 168 11.14 -23.95 14.30
N ALA A 169 10.86 -23.94 15.61
CA ALA A 169 11.26 -22.84 16.49
C ALA A 169 12.79 -22.65 16.51
N THR A 170 13.56 -23.74 16.61
CA THR A 170 15.03 -23.68 16.54
C THR A 170 15.52 -23.22 15.16
N ARG A 171 14.95 -23.73 14.06
CA ARG A 171 15.31 -23.29 12.69
C ARG A 171 15.05 -21.79 12.47
N PHE A 172 13.94 -21.28 13.00
CA PHE A 172 13.62 -19.84 12.96
C PHE A 172 14.62 -19.01 13.76
N GLU A 173 14.99 -19.44 14.96
CA GLU A 173 15.97 -18.74 15.79
C GLU A 173 17.34 -18.68 15.10
N GLU A 174 17.80 -19.79 14.52
CA GLU A 174 19.10 -19.87 13.85
C GLU A 174 19.15 -19.07 12.54
N THR A 175 18.08 -19.10 11.73
CA THR A 175 18.08 -18.52 10.38
C THR A 175 17.51 -17.09 10.37
N VAL A 176 16.36 -16.90 11.00
CA VAL A 176 15.61 -15.64 10.93
C VAL A 176 15.99 -14.72 12.07
N GLY A 177 16.17 -15.25 13.28
CA GLY A 177 16.55 -14.47 14.47
C GLY A 177 17.90 -13.75 14.32
N GLN A 178 18.86 -14.33 13.58
CA GLN A 178 20.14 -13.67 13.30
C GLN A 178 20.00 -12.49 12.33
N ALA A 179 19.13 -12.60 11.33
CA ALA A 179 18.92 -11.57 10.33
C ALA A 179 17.95 -10.46 10.80
N VAL A 180 16.99 -10.85 11.64
CA VAL A 180 15.87 -10.02 12.13
C VAL A 180 15.74 -10.22 13.65
N PRO A 181 16.54 -9.51 14.46
CA PRO A 181 16.64 -9.78 15.90
C PRO A 181 15.35 -9.53 16.66
N ASN A 182 14.47 -8.67 16.14
CA ASN A 182 13.20 -8.30 16.78
C ASN A 182 12.02 -8.87 15.98
N ILE A 183 11.90 -10.18 15.90
CA ILE A 183 10.80 -10.85 15.18
C ILE A 183 9.89 -11.61 16.14
N GLU A 184 8.59 -11.45 15.96
CA GLU A 184 7.57 -12.30 16.60
C GLU A 184 6.91 -13.16 15.53
N ILE A 185 6.94 -14.47 15.72
CA ILE A 185 6.36 -15.45 14.80
C ILE A 185 5.19 -16.13 15.49
N GLU A 186 4.03 -16.07 14.86
CA GLU A 186 2.84 -16.80 15.25
C GLU A 186 2.50 -17.84 14.17
N SER A 187 2.12 -19.04 14.63
CA SER A 187 1.67 -20.14 13.78
C SER A 187 0.17 -20.33 13.98
N ARG A 188 -0.59 -20.36 12.88
CA ARG A 188 -2.05 -20.54 12.89
C ARG A 188 -2.48 -21.55 11.85
N VAL A 189 -3.58 -22.23 12.11
CA VAL A 189 -4.28 -23.04 11.09
C VAL A 189 -5.28 -22.13 10.41
N GLY A 190 -5.20 -22.04 9.07
CA GLY A 190 -6.11 -21.25 8.24
C GLY A 190 -7.29 -22.08 7.75
N HIS A 191 -8.49 -21.50 7.76
CA HIS A 191 -9.68 -22.02 7.07
C HIS A 191 -9.93 -21.22 5.79
#